data_AF-A0A2J0LQX4-F1
#
_entry.id   AF-A0A2J0LQX4-F1
#
_cell.length_a   1.000
_cell.length_b   1.000
_cell.length_c   1.000
_cell.angle_alpha   90.00
_cell.angle_beta   90.00
_cell.angle_gamma   90.00
#
_symmetry.space_group_name_H-M   'P 1'
#
loop_
_entity.id
_entity.type
_entity.pdbx_description
1 polymer ?
#
loop_
_entity_poly.entity_id
_entity_poly.type
_entity_poly.pdbx_seq_one_letter_code
_entity_poly.pdbx_strand_id
1 'polypeptide(L)' 'ENQRQILRQIVKKLSINPEAYGKALSGELHGCWRLKIGDFRVIYRILKDRIEVLVVKIGIRRDFEVYEKFLLRLKKV' A
#
# COMPACT_ATOMS: atom_id res chain seq x y z
N GLU A 1 20.05 -1.42 -4.65
CA GLU A 1 19.12 -0.54 -5.41
C GLU A 1 17.67 -0.93 -5.13
N ASN A 2 16.68 -0.06 -4.87
CA ASN A 2 16.69 1.41 -4.85
C ASN A 2 15.44 1.92 -4.09
N GLN A 3 15.41 1.89 -2.74
CA GLN A 3 14.27 2.37 -1.93
C GLN A 3 13.76 3.76 -2.37
N ARG A 4 14.67 4.64 -2.81
CA ARG A 4 14.34 5.95 -3.40
C ARG A 4 13.51 5.87 -4.68
N GLN A 5 13.69 4.87 -5.53
CA GLN A 5 12.83 4.68 -6.71
C GLN A 5 11.42 4.25 -6.33
N ILE A 6 11.27 3.36 -5.34
CA ILE A 6 9.93 2.96 -4.87
C ILE A 6 9.22 4.18 -4.27
N LEU A 7 9.88 4.94 -3.40
CA LEU A 7 9.29 6.15 -2.83
C LEU A 7 8.88 7.15 -3.91
N ARG A 8 9.73 7.39 -4.92
CA ARG A 8 9.38 8.26 -6.06
C ARG A 8 8.15 7.76 -6.81
N GLN A 9 8.04 6.45 -7.05
CA GLN A 9 6.89 5.85 -7.73
C GLN A 9 5.62 5.92 -6.88
N ILE A 10 5.73 5.75 -5.55
CA ILE A 10 4.62 5.92 -4.61
C ILE A 10 4.10 7.36 -4.71
N VAL A 11 4.97 8.35 -4.52
CA VAL A 11 4.59 9.77 -4.58
C VAL A 11 3.99 10.09 -5.94
N LYS A 12 4.67 9.74 -7.05
CA LYS A 12 4.18 10.04 -8.40
C LYS A 12 2.79 9.46 -8.65
N LYS A 13 2.53 8.22 -8.28
CA LYS A 13 1.23 7.56 -8.56
C LYS A 13 0.14 8.01 -7.60
N LEU A 14 0.43 8.02 -6.31
CA LEU A 14 -0.57 8.31 -5.28
C LEU A 14 -0.94 9.80 -5.21
N SER A 15 -0.07 10.71 -5.64
CA SER A 15 -0.38 12.14 -5.71
C SER A 15 -1.20 12.55 -6.94
N ILE A 16 -1.24 11.72 -8.00
CA ILE A 16 -1.97 12.04 -9.24
C ILE A 16 -3.38 11.45 -9.21
N ASN A 17 -3.48 10.13 -9.06
CA ASN A 17 -4.77 9.44 -9.03
C ASN A 17 -4.64 8.11 -8.28
N PRO A 18 -4.67 8.12 -6.94
CA PRO A 18 -4.42 6.95 -6.13
C PRO A 18 -5.43 5.82 -6.39
N GLU A 19 -6.68 6.14 -6.76
CA GLU A 19 -7.70 5.13 -7.08
C GLU A 19 -7.42 4.44 -8.42
N ALA A 20 -6.93 5.18 -9.42
CA ALA A 20 -6.61 4.61 -10.73
C ALA A 20 -5.37 3.71 -10.72
N TYR A 21 -4.40 3.98 -9.85
CA TYR A 21 -3.16 3.20 -9.78
C TYR A 21 -3.21 2.04 -8.77
N GLY A 22 -4.17 2.06 -7.85
CA GLY A 22 -4.36 1.03 -6.84
C GLY A 22 -5.44 0.01 -7.18
N LYS A 23 -5.54 -1.01 -6.33
CA LYS A 23 -6.71 -1.87 -6.26
C LYS A 23 -7.24 -1.87 -4.84
N ALA A 24 -8.54 -1.59 -4.68
CA ALA A 24 -9.22 -1.69 -3.40
C ALA A 24 -9.11 -3.12 -2.84
N LEU A 25 -8.87 -3.23 -1.54
CA LEU A 25 -8.87 -4.48 -0.81
C LEU A 25 -10.26 -4.74 -0.21
N SER A 26 -10.56 -6.00 0.05
CA SER A 26 -11.83 -6.48 0.58
C SER A 26 -11.64 -7.23 1.91
N GLY A 27 -12.74 -7.62 2.55
CA GLY A 27 -12.73 -8.31 3.84
C GLY A 27 -12.26 -7.40 4.98
N GLU A 28 -11.43 -7.92 5.88
CA GLU A 28 -10.87 -7.17 7.02
C GLU A 28 -10.02 -5.95 6.62
N LEU A 29 -9.63 -5.87 5.34
CA LEU A 29 -8.85 -4.78 4.76
C LEU A 29 -9.71 -3.80 3.95
N HIS A 30 -11.03 -3.83 4.11
CA HIS A 30 -11.91 -2.86 3.47
C HIS A 30 -11.49 -1.42 3.79
N GLY A 31 -11.62 -0.52 2.81
CA GLY A 31 -11.15 0.87 2.90
C GLY A 31 -9.63 1.03 2.67
N CYS A 32 -8.87 -0.07 2.60
CA CYS A 32 -7.46 -0.03 2.21
C CYS A 32 -7.29 -0.33 0.71
N TRP A 33 -6.18 0.15 0.17
CA TRP A 33 -5.80 0.01 -1.22
C TRP A 33 -4.41 -0.59 -1.34
N ARG A 34 -4.19 -1.30 -2.45
CA ARG A 34 -2.91 -1.92 -2.77
C ARG A 34 -2.36 -1.37 -4.08
N LEU A 35 -1.16 -0.80 -4.03
CA LEU A 35 -0.38 -0.40 -5.18
C LEU A 35 0.79 -1.38 -5.40
N LYS A 36 0.98 -1.85 -6.63
CA LYS A 36 2.12 -2.70 -7.03
C LYS A 36 3.18 -1.85 -7.75
N ILE A 37 4.43 -1.97 -7.30
CA ILE A 37 5.59 -1.27 -7.90
C ILE A 37 6.71 -2.29 -8.06
N GLY A 38 6.87 -2.85 -9.27
CA GLY A 38 7.77 -4.00 -9.48
C GLY A 38 7.39 -5.15 -8.55
N ASP A 39 8.32 -5.57 -7.70
CA ASP A 39 8.12 -6.64 -6.69
C ASP A 39 7.60 -6.14 -5.34
N PHE A 40 7.34 -4.83 -5.22
CA PHE A 40 6.85 -4.22 -4.00
C PHE A 40 5.34 -4.14 -3.99
N ARG A 41 4.76 -4.38 -2.81
CA ARG A 41 3.37 -4.07 -2.49
C ARG A 41 3.31 -2.96 -1.47
N VAL A 42 2.50 -1.96 -1.77
CA VAL A 42 2.26 -0.81 -0.92
C VAL A 42 0.80 -0.84 -0.50
N ILE A 43 0.53 -0.92 0.80
CA ILE A 43 -0.81 -0.79 1.37
C ILE A 43 -0.97 0.64 1.89
N TYR A 44 -2.04 1.29 1.46
CA TYR A 44 -2.35 2.67 1.81
C TYR A 44 -3.86 2.87 1.97
N ARG A 45 -4.24 4.00 2.58
CA ARG A 45 -5.62 4.46 2.67
C ARG A 45 -5.75 5.82 1.99
N ILE A 46 -6.92 6.04 1.41
CA ILE A 46 -7.31 7.33 0.84
C ILE A 46 -8.22 7.98 1.88
N LEU A 47 -7.74 9.04 2.52
CA LEU A 47 -8.52 9.89 3.40
C LEU A 47 -8.89 11.16 2.63
N LYS A 48 -10.00 11.81 3.00
CA LYS A 48 -10.58 12.93 2.25
C LYS A 48 -9.55 13.98 1.78
N ASP A 49 -8.59 14.30 2.64
CA ASP A 49 -7.60 15.35 2.45
C ASP A 49 -6.16 14.82 2.28
N ARG A 50 -5.92 13.52 2.48
CA ARG A 50 -4.56 12.97 2.49
C ARG A 50 -4.48 11.48 2.14
N ILE A 51 -3.31 11.07 1.69
CA ILE A 51 -2.98 9.65 1.47
C ILE A 51 -2.07 9.18 2.58
N GLU A 52 -2.51 8.14 3.30
CA GLU A 52 -1.71 7.50 4.34
C GLU A 52 -1.14 6.17 3.84
N VAL A 53 0.19 6.11 3.72
CA VAL A 53 0.91 4.88 3.38
C VAL A 53 1.27 4.15 4.67
N LEU A 54 0.79 2.92 4.82
CA LEU A 54 0.85 2.19 6.09
C LEU A 54 1.92 1.10 6.08
N VAL A 55 2.10 0.43 4.92
CA VAL A 55 3.09 -0.64 4.76
C VAL A 55 3.66 -0.62 3.34
N VAL A 56 4.99 -0.76 3.25
CA VAL A 56 5.72 -1.02 2.00
C VAL A 56 6.57 -2.27 2.21
N LYS A 57 6.36 -3.33 1.42
CA LYS A 57 7.16 -4.56 1.53
C LYS A 57 7.54 -5.16 0.17
N ILE A 58 8.75 -5.71 0.12
CA ILE A 58 9.33 -6.52 -0.96
C ILE A 58 8.95 -7.97 -0.69
N GLY A 59 8.31 -8.66 -1.63
CA GLY A 59 8.01 -10.07 -1.41
C GLY A 59 7.34 -10.77 -2.60
N ILE A 60 7.67 -12.05 -2.76
CA ILE A 60 7.09 -12.98 -3.73
C ILE A 60 5.56 -12.98 -3.59
N ARG A 61 4.82 -13.23 -4.68
CA ARG A 61 3.35 -13.02 -4.81
C ARG A 61 2.45 -13.59 -3.69
N ARG A 62 2.97 -14.46 -2.82
CA ARG A 62 2.27 -15.16 -1.73
C ARG A 62 2.53 -14.60 -0.34
N ASP A 63 3.11 -13.40 -0.24
CA ASP A 63 3.47 -12.81 1.05
C ASP A 63 2.24 -12.32 1.84
N PHE A 64 1.42 -13.27 2.29
CA PHE A 64 0.25 -13.08 3.15
C PHE A 64 0.64 -12.40 4.46
N GLU A 65 1.90 -12.59 4.88
CA GLU A 65 2.52 -11.91 6.02
C GLU A 65 2.43 -10.38 5.94
N VAL A 66 2.42 -9.79 4.74
CA VAL A 66 2.24 -8.34 4.55
C VAL A 66 0.87 -7.89 5.05
N TYR A 67 -0.17 -8.67 4.73
CA TYR A 67 -1.54 -8.39 5.14
C TYR A 67 -1.72 -8.67 6.64
N GLU A 68 -1.18 -9.76 7.17
CA GLU A 68 -1.19 -10.05 8.61
C GLU A 68 -0.48 -8.96 9.42
N LYS A 69 0.73 -8.57 9.03
CA LYS A 69 1.47 -7.47 9.71
C LYS A 69 0.73 -6.15 9.61
N PHE A 70 0.03 -5.90 8.50
CA PHE A 70 -0.84 -4.75 8.37
C PHE A 70 -2.02 -4.83 9.34
N LEU A 71 -2.74 -5.95 9.39
CA LEU A 71 -3.86 -6.16 10.31
C LEU A 71 -3.43 -5.97 11.77
N LEU A 72 -2.25 -6.49 12.14
CA LEU A 72 -1.66 -6.30 13.47
C LEU A 72 -1.34 -4.84 13.78
N ARG A 73 -0.92 -4.03 12.78
CA ARG A 73 -0.71 -2.59 12.97
C ARG A 73 -2.02 -1.82 13.04
N LEU A 74 -3.01 -2.20 12.24
CA LEU A 74 -4.33 -1.57 12.23
C LEU A 74 -5.03 -1.74 13.57
N LYS A 75 -4.93 -2.92 14.18
CA LYS A 75 -5.51 -3.20 15.52
C LYS A 75 -4.81 -2.48 16.68
N LYS A 76 -3.64 -1.88 16.46
CA LYS A 76 -2.84 -1.18 17.49
C LYS A 76 -3.04 0.33 17.49
N VAL A 77 -3.71 0.88 16.48
CA VAL A 77 -4.03 2.30 16.33
C VAL A 77 -5.49 2.50 16.66
#